data_AF-A0A965Q5J4-F1
#
_entry.id   AF-A0A965Q5J4-F1
#
_cell.length_a   1.000
_cell.length_b   1.000
_cell.length_c   1.000
_cell.angle_alpha   90.00
_cell.angle_beta   90.00
_cell.angle_gamma   90.00
#
_symmetry.space_group_name_H-M   'P 1'
#
loop_
_entity.id
_entity.type
_entity.pdbx_description
1 polymer ?
#
loop_
_entity_poly.entity_id
_entity_poly.type
_entity_poly.pdbx_seq_one_letter_code
_entity_poly.pdbx_strand_id
1 'polypeptide(L)' 'MAKIIGIDLGTTNSCVAVMEGGKPKVIENA' A
#
# COMPACT_ATOMS: atom_id res chain seq x y z
N MET A 1 15.04 4.97 -8.06
CA MET A 1 14.14 3.85 -8.43
C MET A 1 12.83 4.08 -7.69
N ALA A 2 11.70 4.21 -8.38
CA ALA A 2 10.42 4.41 -7.69
C ALA A 2 10.06 3.16 -6.88
N LYS A 3 9.52 3.32 -5.66
CA LYS A 3 9.01 2.19 -4.87
C LYS A 3 7.75 1.64 -5.54
N ILE A 4 7.60 0.32 -5.57
CA ILE A 4 6.35 -0.32 -6.01
C ILE A 4 5.32 -0.15 -4.88
N ILE A 5 4.11 0.30 -5.24
CA ILE A 5 2.97 0.44 -4.34
C ILE A 5 1.83 -0.49 -4.79
N GLY A 6 1.17 -1.11 -3.82
CA GLY A 6 -0.11 -1.77 -4.00
C GLY A 6 -1.22 -0.83 -3.56
N ILE A 7 -2.26 -0.69 -4.39
CA ILE A 7 -3.45 0.10 -4.08
C ILE A 7 -4.65 -0.82 -4.18
N ASP A 8 -5.38 -0.93 -3.07
CA ASP A 8 -6.70 -1.53 -3.05
C ASP A 8 -7.75 -0.41 -3.03
N LEU A 9 -8.57 -0.37 -4.08
CA LEU A 9 -9.56 0.68 -4.32
C LEU A 9 -10.97 0.14 -4.07
N GLY A 10 -11.41 0.23 -2.82
CA GLY A 10 -12.81 0.05 -2.47
C GLY A 10 -13.62 1.33 -2.68
N THR A 11 -14.94 1.19 -2.71
CA THR A 11 -15.88 2.31 -2.82
C THR A 11 -16.01 3.10 -1.51
N THR A 12 -15.91 2.42 -0.38
CA THR A 12 -16.02 3.02 0.97
C THR A 12 -14.66 3.33 1.59
N ASN A 13 -13.69 2.43 1.40
CA ASN A 13 -12.35 2.56 1.96
C ASN A 13 -11.32 2.16 0.91
N SER A 14 -10.14 2.77 0.99
CA SER A 14 -8.96 2.38 0.23
C SER A 14 -7.84 1.97 1.18
N CYS A 15 -6.91 1.16 0.68
CA CYS A 15 -5.73 0.72 1.39
C CYS A 15 -4.50 0.87 0.49
N VAL A 16 -3.37 1.26 1.09
CA VAL A 16 -2.09 1.42 0.38
C VAL A 16 -1.03 0.61 1.10
N ALA A 17 -0.20 -0.10 0.34
CA ALA A 17 0.94 -0.84 0.85
C ALA A 17 2.21 -0.58 0.02
N VAL A 18 3.37 -0.69 0.67
CA VAL A 18 4.69 -0.69 0.01
C VAL A 18 5.34 -2.05 0.13
N MET A 19 6.14 -2.42 -0.87
CA MET A 19 7.01 -3.60 -0.80
C MET A 19 8.34 -3.23 -0.15
N GLU A 20 8.59 -3.72 1.06
CA GLU A 20 9.85 -3.52 1.79
C GLU A 20 10.49 -4.88 2.12
N GLY A 21 11.73 -5.11 1.70
CA GLY A 21 12.43 -6.37 1.95
C GLY A 21 11.73 -7.61 1.39
N GLY A 22 10.99 -7.45 0.28
CA GLY A 22 10.20 -8.53 -0.33
C GLY A 22 8.88 -8.84 0.39
N LYS A 23 8.50 -8.07 1.42
CA LYS A 23 7.23 -8.22 2.14
C LYS A 23 6.36 -6.98 1.98
N PRO A 24 5.03 -7.14 1.86
CA PRO A 24 4.12 -6.00 1.86
C PRO A 24 3.99 -5.41 3.28
N LYS A 25 3.95 -4.08 3.36
CA LYS A 25 3.65 -3.34 4.59
C LYS A 25 2.54 -2.32 4.30
N VAL A 26 1.42 -2.43 5.02
CA VAL A 26 0.30 -1.48 4.93
C VAL A 26 0.71 -0.15 5.54
N ILE A 27 0.31 0.95 4.89
CA ILE A 27 0.49 2.30 5.38
C ILE A 27 -0.77 2.71 6.15
N GLU A 28 -0.61 3.08 7.42
CA GLU A 28 -1.70 3.61 8.24
C GLU A 28 -2.19 4.95 7.66
N ASN A 29 -3.50 5.14 7.64
CA ASN A 29 -4.11 6.42 7.29
C ASN A 29 -4.05 7.39 8.48
N ALA A 30 -4.21 8.69 8.21
CA ALA A 30 -4.35 9.75 9.22
C ALA A 30 -5.82 10.04 9.51
#